data_AF-A0A6L9IV54-F1
#
_entry.id   AF-A0A6L9IV54-F1
#
_cell.length_a   1.000
_cell.length_b   1.000
_cell.length_c   1.000
_cell.angle_alpha   90.00
_cell.angle_beta   90.00
_cell.angle_gamma   90.00
#
_symmetry.space_group_name_H-M   'P 1'
#
loop_
_entity.id
_entity.type
_entity.pdbx_description
1 polymer ?
#
loop_
_entity_poly.entity_id
_entity_poly.type
_entity_poly.pdbx_seq_one_letter_code
_entity_poly.pdbx_strand_id
1 'polypeptide(L)'
;MTSNTPDTLSKPISPWGAPLGLLNRLILSISLRFGTKAKEVERFLKFAIVGTIGAVVDFGVLNVLQATVLRPEDPNLQLKVSLATGTAFVAAVTSNFIWNRYWTYPDSRSRPISQQLVQFFIVNIIGLIFRLWFVHTLFGPFGNIGVDVLESSGLASGLDDAAESQLGTNIAQFFAVWIVMLWNFFVNRYWTYNDVE
;
A
#
# COMPACT_ATOMS: atom_id res chain seq x y z
N MET A 1 11.68 42.69 -4.17
CA MET A 1 11.04 41.64 -3.36
C MET A 1 10.58 40.56 -4.33
N THR A 2 11.37 39.50 -4.48
CA THR A 2 11.09 38.40 -5.42
C THR A 2 10.15 37.41 -4.76
N SER A 3 8.93 37.29 -5.29
CA SER A 3 7.91 36.36 -4.83
C SER A 3 8.32 34.92 -5.17
N ASN A 4 8.80 34.17 -4.17
CA ASN A 4 8.93 32.72 -4.24
C ASN A 4 7.56 32.06 -4.05
N THR A 5 6.70 32.16 -5.05
CA THR A 5 5.52 31.30 -5.16
C THR A 5 5.98 30.00 -5.80
N PRO A 6 5.81 28.83 -5.15
CA PRO A 6 6.20 27.56 -5.75
C PRO A 6 5.46 27.34 -7.07
N ASP A 7 6.22 27.05 -8.12
CA ASP A 7 5.77 26.80 -9.52
C ASP A 7 4.84 25.56 -9.67
N THR A 8 4.36 25.01 -8.57
CA THR A 8 3.57 23.76 -8.52
C THR A 8 2.08 23.98 -8.80
N LEU A 9 1.61 25.23 -8.88
CA LEU A 9 0.19 25.57 -9.10
C LEU A 9 -0.20 25.73 -10.59
N SER A 10 0.74 25.58 -11.53
CA SER A 10 0.49 25.83 -12.96
C SER A 10 0.27 24.58 -13.81
N LYS A 11 0.56 23.36 -13.31
CA LYS A 11 0.24 22.14 -14.08
C LYS A 11 -1.27 21.91 -14.05
N PRO A 12 -1.96 21.89 -15.21
CA PRO A 12 -3.39 21.60 -15.24
C PRO A 12 -3.65 20.24 -14.60
N ILE A 13 -4.65 20.18 -13.73
CA ILE A 13 -5.14 18.92 -13.16
C ILE A 13 -5.37 17.97 -14.33
N SER A 14 -4.70 16.81 -14.31
CA SER A 14 -4.81 15.78 -15.34
C SER A 14 -6.29 15.56 -15.72
N PRO A 15 -6.65 15.38 -17.01
CA PRO A 15 -8.04 15.22 -17.45
C PRO A 15 -8.78 14.03 -16.80
N TRP A 16 -8.05 13.12 -16.15
CA TRP A 16 -8.58 12.02 -15.35
C TRP A 16 -8.96 12.43 -13.91
N GLY A 17 -8.80 13.70 -13.55
CA GLY A 17 -9.00 14.24 -12.20
C GLY A 17 -10.44 14.65 -11.86
N ALA A 18 -11.38 14.59 -12.81
CA ALA A 18 -12.77 15.01 -12.55
C ALA A 18 -13.48 14.18 -11.45
N PRO A 19 -13.43 12.82 -11.44
CA PRO A 19 -14.02 12.04 -10.34
C PRO A 19 -13.17 12.03 -9.06
N LEU A 20 -11.86 12.29 -9.16
CA LEU A 20 -10.94 12.32 -8.01
C LEU A 20 -10.65 13.74 -7.49
N GLY A 21 -11.40 14.75 -7.94
CA GLY A 21 -11.08 16.16 -7.69
C GLY A 21 -11.06 16.52 -6.20
N LEU A 22 -12.02 16.02 -5.43
CA LEU A 22 -12.09 16.22 -3.98
C LEU A 22 -10.94 15.53 -3.25
N LEU A 23 -10.69 14.26 -3.59
CA LEU A 23 -9.60 13.46 -3.02
C LEU A 23 -8.24 14.11 -3.29
N ASN A 24 -7.99 14.55 -4.52
CA ASN A 24 -6.77 15.24 -4.91
C ASN A 24 -6.56 16.53 -4.10
N ARG A 25 -7.62 17.32 -3.90
CA ARG A 25 -7.57 18.55 -3.08
C ARG A 25 -7.22 18.24 -1.62
N LEU A 26 -7.80 17.18 -1.06
CA LEU A 26 -7.49 16.75 0.31
C LEU A 26 -6.03 16.31 0.44
N ILE A 27 -5.55 15.47 -0.49
CA ILE A 27 -4.16 15.01 -0.52
C ILE A 27 -3.21 16.20 -0.63
N LEU A 28 -3.48 17.14 -1.53
CA LEU A 28 -2.67 18.35 -1.70
C LEU A 28 -2.69 19.23 -0.43
N SER A 29 -3.86 19.39 0.19
CA SER A 29 -3.98 20.19 1.43
C SER A 29 -3.18 19.60 2.58
N ILE A 30 -3.08 18.27 2.65
CA ILE A 30 -2.25 17.58 3.65
C ILE A 30 -0.78 17.69 3.27
N SER A 31 -0.44 17.45 2.00
CA SER A 31 0.95 17.39 1.55
C SER A 31 1.66 18.73 1.65
N LEU A 32 0.97 19.84 1.35
CA LEU A 32 1.50 21.19 1.46
C LEU A 32 1.95 21.57 2.88
N ARG A 33 1.44 20.88 3.93
CA ARG A 33 1.89 21.07 5.32
C ARG A 33 3.33 20.63 5.55
N PHE A 34 3.91 19.87 4.62
CA PHE A 34 5.27 19.33 4.71
C PHE A 34 6.31 20.14 3.90
N GLY A 35 5.95 21.35 3.45
CA GLY A 35 6.89 22.29 2.82
C GLY A 35 7.65 21.70 1.64
N THR A 36 8.99 21.62 1.75
CA THR A 36 9.87 21.10 0.69
C THR A 36 9.64 19.62 0.35
N LYS A 37 8.97 18.85 1.22
CA LYS A 37 8.65 17.43 1.00
C LYS A 37 7.24 17.20 0.47
N ALA A 38 6.44 18.25 0.24
CA ALA A 38 5.04 18.14 -0.15
C ALA A 38 4.82 17.21 -1.35
N LYS A 39 5.68 17.26 -2.36
CA LYS A 39 5.56 16.42 -3.56
C LYS A 39 5.72 14.92 -3.27
N GLU A 40 6.66 14.55 -2.41
CA GLU A 40 6.87 13.15 -2.03
C GLU A 40 5.75 12.65 -1.09
N VAL A 41 5.24 13.52 -0.21
CA VAL A 41 4.08 13.19 0.64
C VAL A 41 2.83 12.99 -0.22
N GLU A 42 2.60 13.82 -1.24
CA GLU A 42 1.49 13.64 -2.17
C GLU A 42 1.57 12.28 -2.89
N ARG A 43 2.76 11.92 -3.39
CA ARG A 43 3.02 10.62 -4.04
C ARG A 43 2.79 9.45 -3.08
N PHE A 44 3.28 9.57 -1.85
CA PHE A 44 3.09 8.54 -0.82
C PHE A 44 1.61 8.34 -0.49
N LEU A 45 0.86 9.42 -0.29
CA LEU A 45 -0.58 9.33 0.01
C LEU A 45 -1.36 8.72 -1.15
N LYS A 46 -1.07 9.12 -2.40
CA LYS A 46 -1.66 8.50 -3.59
C LYS A 46 -1.30 7.01 -3.66
N PHE A 47 -0.02 6.67 -3.48
CA PHE A 47 0.45 5.29 -3.46
C PHE A 47 -0.25 4.44 -2.39
N ALA A 48 -0.43 4.97 -1.18
CA ALA A 48 -1.14 4.30 -0.10
C ALA A 48 -2.61 4.04 -0.46
N ILE A 49 -3.30 5.05 -1.02
CA ILE A 49 -4.69 4.92 -1.49
C ILE A 49 -4.80 3.85 -2.58
N VAL A 50 -3.89 3.87 -3.56
CA VAL A 50 -3.82 2.85 -4.61
C VAL A 50 -3.61 1.47 -4.00
N GLY A 51 -2.68 1.33 -3.05
CA GLY A 51 -2.47 0.09 -2.31
C GLY A 51 -3.73 -0.42 -1.61
N THR A 52 -4.51 0.46 -0.98
CA THR A 52 -5.81 0.12 -0.38
C THR A 52 -6.81 -0.37 -1.43
N ILE A 53 -6.90 0.30 -2.58
CA ILE A 53 -7.77 -0.14 -3.69
C ILE A 53 -7.34 -1.54 -4.16
N GLY A 54 -6.04 -1.79 -4.31
CA GLY A 54 -5.50 -3.11 -4.64
C GLY A 54 -5.91 -4.19 -3.65
N ALA A 55 -5.86 -3.89 -2.34
CA ALA A 55 -6.30 -4.83 -1.31
C ALA A 55 -7.80 -5.13 -1.43
N VAL A 56 -8.64 -4.13 -1.68
CA VAL A 56 -10.09 -4.34 -1.92
C VAL A 56 -10.32 -5.20 -3.16
N VAL A 57 -9.56 -4.98 -4.24
CA VAL A 57 -9.63 -5.81 -5.45
C VAL A 57 -9.20 -7.24 -5.15
N ASP A 58 -8.12 -7.45 -4.40
CA ASP A 58 -7.61 -8.76 -4.02
C ASP A 58 -8.69 -9.56 -3.26
N PHE A 59 -9.18 -9.00 -2.15
CA PHE A 59 -10.24 -9.64 -1.37
C PHE A 59 -11.52 -9.84 -2.18
N GLY A 60 -11.92 -8.86 -2.98
CA GLY A 60 -13.12 -8.94 -3.82
C GLY A 60 -13.04 -10.07 -4.84
N VAL A 61 -11.95 -10.13 -5.62
CA VAL A 61 -11.74 -11.17 -6.63
C VAL A 61 -11.63 -12.54 -5.97
N LEU A 62 -10.90 -12.66 -4.86
CA LEU A 62 -10.77 -13.91 -4.12
C LEU A 62 -12.13 -14.43 -3.67
N ASN A 63 -12.95 -13.59 -3.03
CA ASN A 63 -14.27 -13.96 -2.55
C ASN A 63 -15.22 -14.34 -3.69
N VAL A 64 -15.23 -13.58 -4.79
CA VAL A 64 -16.05 -13.89 -5.97
C VAL A 64 -15.64 -15.23 -6.58
N LEU A 65 -14.35 -15.47 -6.78
CA LEU A 65 -13.85 -16.73 -7.34
C LEU A 65 -14.18 -17.92 -6.43
N GLN A 66 -13.96 -17.80 -5.12
CA GLN A 66 -14.28 -18.87 -4.17
C GLN A 66 -15.78 -19.10 -4.00
N ALA A 67 -16.63 -18.09 -4.21
CA ALA A 67 -18.07 -18.24 -4.17
C ALA A 67 -18.64 -18.93 -5.44
N THR A 68 -17.98 -18.77 -6.59
CA THR A 68 -18.51 -19.14 -7.91
C THR A 68 -17.76 -20.31 -8.56
N VAL A 69 -16.58 -20.06 -9.14
CA VAL A 69 -15.88 -20.97 -10.05
C VAL A 69 -14.87 -21.86 -9.33
N LEU A 70 -14.23 -21.35 -8.27
CA LEU A 70 -13.13 -21.99 -7.55
C LEU A 70 -13.52 -22.24 -6.09
N ARG A 71 -14.68 -22.88 -5.90
CA ARG A 71 -15.17 -23.25 -4.58
C ARG A 71 -14.15 -24.09 -3.80
N PRO A 72 -13.82 -23.72 -2.55
CA PRO A 72 -12.85 -24.44 -1.74
C PRO A 72 -13.44 -25.76 -1.24
N GLU A 73 -13.57 -26.74 -2.13
CA GLU A 73 -14.13 -28.06 -1.87
C GLU A 73 -13.34 -29.17 -2.58
N ASP A 74 -13.39 -30.38 -2.01
CA ASP A 74 -12.76 -31.58 -2.52
C ASP A 74 -13.33 -32.01 -3.90
N PRO A 75 -12.54 -32.73 -4.72
CA PRO A 75 -11.23 -33.34 -4.44
C PRO A 75 -10.00 -32.48 -4.83
N ASN A 76 -10.11 -31.15 -4.91
CA ASN A 76 -9.00 -30.28 -5.35
C ASN A 76 -8.91 -28.97 -4.55
N LEU A 77 -9.18 -29.01 -3.24
CA LEU A 77 -9.23 -27.83 -2.36
C LEU A 77 -7.99 -26.93 -2.52
N GLN A 78 -6.79 -27.48 -2.37
CA GLN A 78 -5.54 -26.70 -2.38
C GLN A 78 -5.28 -26.03 -3.74
N LEU A 79 -5.53 -26.75 -4.84
CA LEU A 79 -5.33 -26.22 -6.19
C LEU A 79 -6.31 -25.07 -6.47
N LYS A 80 -7.60 -25.24 -6.15
CA LYS A 80 -8.63 -24.22 -6.35
C LYS A 80 -8.33 -22.95 -5.54
N VAL A 81 -7.95 -23.10 -4.26
CA VAL A 81 -7.58 -21.98 -3.39
C VAL A 81 -6.34 -21.26 -3.91
N SER A 82 -5.32 -22.01 -4.34
CA SER A 82 -4.07 -21.42 -4.87
C SER A 82 -4.32 -20.64 -6.17
N LEU A 83 -5.13 -21.18 -7.08
CA LEU A 83 -5.50 -20.50 -8.33
C LEU A 83 -6.32 -19.23 -8.08
N ALA A 84 -7.28 -19.29 -7.14
CA ALA A 84 -8.09 -18.13 -6.77
C ALA A 84 -7.22 -17.03 -6.15
N THR A 85 -6.33 -17.40 -5.23
CA THR A 85 -5.39 -16.48 -4.57
C THR A 85 -4.41 -15.87 -5.56
N GLY A 86 -3.84 -16.69 -6.47
CA GLY A 86 -2.92 -16.20 -7.49
C GLY A 86 -3.60 -15.23 -8.47
N THR A 87 -4.84 -15.53 -8.87
CA THR A 87 -5.60 -14.67 -9.79
C THR A 87 -6.00 -13.36 -9.13
N ALA A 88 -6.44 -13.41 -7.87
CA ALA A 88 -6.73 -12.21 -7.08
C ALA A 88 -5.49 -11.32 -6.93
N PHE A 89 -4.33 -11.92 -6.60
CA PHE A 89 -3.07 -11.20 -6.47
C PHE A 89 -2.66 -10.51 -7.78
N VAL A 90 -2.73 -11.21 -8.92
CA VAL A 90 -2.40 -10.62 -10.24
C VAL A 90 -3.37 -9.49 -10.59
N ALA A 91 -4.67 -9.64 -10.31
CA ALA A 91 -5.66 -8.59 -10.52
C ALA A 91 -5.37 -7.35 -9.66
N ALA A 92 -5.02 -7.55 -8.39
CA ALA A 92 -4.65 -6.49 -7.46
C ALA A 92 -3.38 -5.74 -7.88
N VAL A 93 -2.31 -6.48 -8.25
CA VAL A 93 -1.05 -5.87 -8.72
C VAL A 93 -1.27 -5.10 -10.03
N THR A 94 -2.08 -5.64 -10.95
CA THR A 94 -2.42 -4.97 -12.21
C THR A 94 -3.21 -3.69 -11.95
N SER A 95 -4.22 -3.74 -11.09
CA SER A 95 -4.99 -2.56 -10.65
C SER A 95 -4.06 -1.50 -10.06
N ASN A 96 -3.19 -1.90 -9.13
CA ASN A 96 -2.23 -0.98 -8.50
C ASN A 96 -1.27 -0.35 -9.51
N PHE A 97 -0.78 -1.13 -10.47
CA PHE A 97 0.09 -0.63 -11.52
C PHE A 97 -0.61 0.43 -12.39
N ILE A 98 -1.84 0.15 -12.83
CA ILE A 98 -2.64 1.05 -13.65
C ILE A 98 -2.84 2.38 -12.90
N TRP A 99 -3.32 2.33 -11.67
CA TRP A 99 -3.54 3.53 -10.87
C TRP A 99 -2.23 4.29 -10.59
N ASN A 100 -1.14 3.59 -10.28
CA ASN A 100 0.14 4.25 -10.07
C ASN A 100 0.67 4.93 -11.33
N ARG A 101 0.54 4.31 -12.50
CA ARG A 101 1.02 4.91 -13.77
C ARG A 101 0.18 6.10 -14.21
N TYR A 102 -1.14 6.06 -14.03
CA TYR A 102 -2.03 7.12 -14.53
C TYR A 102 -2.31 8.25 -13.51
N TRP A 103 -2.19 7.98 -12.21
CA TRP A 103 -2.56 8.94 -11.16
C TRP A 103 -1.41 9.30 -10.20
N THR A 104 -0.65 8.33 -9.71
CA THR A 104 0.48 8.59 -8.79
C THR A 104 1.69 9.19 -9.52
N TYR A 105 2.04 8.62 -10.68
CA TYR A 105 3.22 8.95 -11.49
C TYR A 105 2.86 9.19 -12.97
N PRO A 106 1.98 10.16 -13.28
CA PRO A 106 1.50 10.40 -14.65
C PRO A 106 2.61 10.81 -15.62
N ASP A 107 3.72 11.34 -15.12
CA ASP A 107 4.87 11.76 -15.92
C ASP A 107 5.73 10.55 -16.37
N SER A 108 5.59 9.37 -15.74
CA SER A 108 6.33 8.13 -16.07
C SER A 108 5.87 7.44 -17.38
N ARG A 109 4.94 8.06 -18.12
CA ARG A 109 4.32 7.47 -19.31
C ARG A 109 5.25 7.36 -20.53
N SER A 110 6.39 8.05 -20.51
CA SER A 110 7.40 8.02 -21.56
C SER A 110 8.12 6.67 -21.69
N ARG A 111 8.15 5.85 -20.63
CA ARG A 111 8.77 4.53 -20.61
C ARG A 111 7.83 3.41 -21.11
N PRO A 112 8.39 2.30 -21.64
CA PRO A 112 7.62 1.12 -22.04
C PRO A 112 6.83 0.53 -20.86
N ILE A 113 5.56 0.22 -21.11
CA ILE A 113 4.64 -0.34 -20.10
C ILE A 113 5.17 -1.67 -19.53
N SER A 114 5.69 -2.54 -20.40
CA SER A 114 6.16 -3.88 -20.02
C SER A 114 7.30 -3.84 -19.01
N GLN A 115 8.28 -2.95 -19.21
CA GLN A 115 9.42 -2.82 -18.29
C GLN A 115 8.98 -2.35 -16.90
N GLN A 116 8.12 -1.32 -16.83
CA GLN A 116 7.62 -0.83 -15.55
C GLN A 116 6.70 -1.84 -14.87
N LEU A 117 5.87 -2.57 -15.63
CA LEU A 117 4.99 -3.60 -15.06
C LEU A 117 5.82 -4.72 -14.44
N VAL A 118 6.87 -5.19 -15.13
CA VAL A 118 7.76 -6.23 -14.60
C VAL A 118 8.49 -5.75 -13.36
N GLN A 119 9.04 -4.53 -13.37
CA GLN A 119 9.68 -3.95 -12.18
C GLN A 119 8.68 -3.83 -11.02
N PHE A 120 7.50 -3.27 -11.27
CA PHE A 120 6.46 -3.13 -10.25
C PHE A 120 6.04 -4.48 -9.68
N PHE A 121 5.86 -5.49 -10.54
CA PHE A 121 5.52 -6.85 -10.14
C PHE A 121 6.61 -7.48 -9.26
N ILE A 122 7.89 -7.32 -9.64
CA ILE A 122 9.04 -7.77 -8.83
C ILE A 122 9.05 -7.08 -7.46
N VAL A 123 8.87 -5.75 -7.41
CA VAL A 123 8.81 -5.02 -6.14
C VAL A 123 7.67 -5.50 -5.26
N ASN A 124 6.49 -5.77 -5.83
CA ASN A 124 5.34 -6.30 -5.09
C ASN A 124 5.60 -7.71 -4.55
N ILE A 125 6.26 -8.58 -5.32
CA ILE A 125 6.66 -9.92 -4.83
C ILE A 125 7.69 -9.80 -3.71
N ILE A 126 8.74 -9.00 -3.88
CA ILE A 126 9.76 -8.83 -2.83
C ILE A 126 9.13 -8.21 -1.58
N GLY A 127 8.26 -7.23 -1.73
CA GLY A 127 7.52 -6.63 -0.63
C GLY A 127 6.61 -7.64 0.09
N LEU A 128 5.97 -8.55 -0.65
CA LEU A 128 5.18 -9.64 -0.09
C LEU A 128 6.05 -10.63 0.69
N ILE A 129 7.18 -11.06 0.11
CA ILE A 129 8.14 -11.95 0.78
C ILE A 129 8.68 -11.29 2.04
N PHE A 130 9.08 -10.02 1.95
CA PHE A 130 9.55 -9.25 3.09
C PHE A 130 8.48 -9.13 4.17
N ARG A 131 7.22 -8.88 3.80
CA ARG A 131 6.08 -8.87 4.74
C ARG A 131 5.92 -10.22 5.43
N LEU A 132 5.92 -11.32 4.68
CA LEU A 132 5.74 -12.66 5.23
C LEU A 132 6.90 -13.05 6.14
N TRP A 133 8.13 -12.75 5.73
CA TRP A 133 9.33 -12.98 6.54
C TRP A 133 9.32 -12.12 7.81
N PHE A 134 8.95 -10.83 7.70
CA PHE A 134 8.84 -9.92 8.83
C PHE A 134 7.79 -10.42 9.80
N VAL A 135 6.58 -10.73 9.34
CA VAL A 135 5.52 -11.31 10.18
C VAL A 135 6.02 -12.60 10.84
N HIS A 136 6.52 -13.57 10.08
CA HIS A 136 6.95 -14.85 10.67
C HIS A 136 8.07 -14.70 11.72
N THR A 137 9.07 -13.85 11.45
CA THR A 137 10.25 -13.70 12.31
C THR A 137 9.99 -12.79 13.52
N LEU A 138 9.12 -11.79 13.35
CA LEU A 138 8.96 -10.69 14.30
C LEU A 138 7.63 -10.72 15.05
N PHE A 139 6.69 -11.60 14.68
CA PHE A 139 5.39 -11.77 15.36
C PHE A 139 5.52 -12.03 16.86
N GLY A 140 6.48 -12.87 17.28
CA GLY A 140 6.78 -13.12 18.69
C GLY A 140 7.34 -11.89 19.42
N PRO A 141 8.53 -11.38 19.03
CA PRO A 141 9.18 -10.31 19.77
C PRO A 141 8.43 -8.97 19.70
N PHE A 142 7.77 -8.63 18.58
CA PHE A 142 7.00 -7.39 18.51
C PHE A 142 5.67 -7.46 19.26
N GLY A 143 5.04 -8.64 19.36
CA GLY A 143 3.87 -8.83 20.22
C GLY A 143 4.20 -8.48 21.67
N ASN A 144 5.34 -8.99 22.16
CA ASN A 144 5.82 -8.70 23.51
C ASN A 144 6.18 -7.22 23.70
N ILE A 145 6.92 -6.61 22.76
CA ILE A 145 7.24 -5.16 22.83
C ILE A 145 5.96 -4.31 22.80
N GLY A 146 4.96 -4.71 22.02
CA GLY A 146 3.67 -4.00 21.94
C GLY A 146 2.91 -4.03 23.27
N VAL A 147 2.95 -5.18 23.97
CA VAL A 147 2.43 -5.31 25.34
C VAL A 147 3.23 -4.44 26.31
N ASP A 148 4.56 -4.53 26.31
CA ASP A 148 5.43 -3.73 27.20
C ASP A 148 5.21 -2.21 27.04
N VAL A 149 5.02 -1.74 25.79
CA VAL A 149 4.71 -0.33 25.50
C VAL A 149 3.31 0.06 26.02
N LEU A 150 2.35 -0.86 25.92
CA LEU A 150 0.98 -0.61 26.39
C LEU A 150 0.92 -0.56 27.93
N GLU A 151 1.58 -1.50 28.60
CA GLU A 151 1.76 -1.53 30.05
C GLU A 151 2.43 -0.25 30.55
N SER A 152 3.56 0.14 29.94
CA SER A 152 4.31 1.34 30.34
C SER A 152 3.57 2.66 30.08
N SER A 153 2.62 2.68 29.14
CA SER A 153 1.77 3.85 28.86
C SER A 153 0.59 4.01 29.83
N GLY A 154 0.32 3.00 30.67
CA GLY A 154 -0.83 2.97 31.58
C GLY A 154 -2.19 2.80 30.89
N LEU A 155 -2.22 2.74 29.55
CA LEU A 155 -3.42 2.54 28.74
C LEU A 155 -3.97 1.10 28.81
N ALA A 156 -3.16 0.15 29.29
CA ALA A 156 -3.56 -1.23 29.56
C ALA A 156 -4.39 -1.39 30.85
N SER A 157 -4.43 -0.37 31.72
CA SER A 157 -5.06 -0.49 33.03
C SER A 157 -6.56 -0.81 32.92
N GLY A 158 -6.94 -2.03 33.29
CA GLY A 158 -8.33 -2.51 33.26
C GLY A 158 -8.72 -3.36 32.04
N LEU A 159 -7.77 -3.70 31.16
CA LEU A 159 -7.96 -4.72 30.13
C LEU A 159 -7.74 -6.13 30.72
N ASP A 160 -8.43 -7.11 30.16
CA ASP A 160 -8.14 -8.53 30.40
C ASP A 160 -6.84 -8.92 29.68
N ASP A 161 -6.07 -9.87 30.23
CA ASP A 161 -4.73 -10.25 29.73
C ASP A 161 -4.77 -10.65 28.23
N ALA A 162 -5.87 -11.28 27.82
CA ALA A 162 -6.10 -11.66 26.43
C ALA A 162 -6.32 -10.44 25.51
N ALA A 163 -7.03 -9.41 25.99
CA ALA A 163 -7.29 -8.19 25.24
C ALA A 163 -6.02 -7.34 25.11
N GLU A 164 -5.19 -7.30 26.15
CA GLU A 164 -3.88 -6.66 26.15
C GLU A 164 -2.93 -7.32 25.14
N SER A 165 -2.79 -8.64 25.19
CA SER A 165 -1.95 -9.40 24.24
C SER A 165 -2.42 -9.22 22.79
N GLN A 166 -3.74 -9.22 22.56
CA GLN A 166 -4.31 -8.98 21.24
C GLN A 166 -4.03 -7.55 20.74
N LEU A 167 -4.15 -6.53 21.59
CA LEU A 167 -3.83 -5.15 21.23
C LEU A 167 -2.35 -4.96 20.92
N GLY A 168 -1.45 -5.49 21.76
CA GLY A 168 0.00 -5.45 21.53
C GLY A 168 0.37 -6.08 20.17
N THR A 169 -0.21 -7.24 19.87
CA THR A 169 0.00 -7.95 18.59
C THR A 169 -0.54 -7.15 17.39
N ASN A 170 -1.71 -6.53 17.53
CA ASN A 170 -2.30 -5.71 16.46
C ASN A 170 -1.47 -4.44 16.18
N ILE A 171 -0.93 -3.81 17.23
CA ILE A 171 -0.05 -2.63 17.11
C ILE A 171 1.25 -3.04 16.38
N ALA A 172 1.86 -4.14 16.81
CA ALA A 172 3.03 -4.72 16.14
C ALA A 172 2.78 -4.97 14.64
N GLN A 173 1.65 -5.60 14.32
CA GLN A 173 1.27 -5.91 12.95
C GLN A 173 1.02 -4.63 12.13
N PHE A 174 0.42 -3.60 12.74
CA PHE A 174 0.23 -2.30 12.09
C PHE A 174 1.57 -1.68 11.70
N PHE A 175 2.55 -1.62 12.62
CA PHE A 175 3.88 -1.08 12.32
C PHE A 175 4.62 -1.91 11.27
N ALA A 176 4.50 -3.24 11.31
CA ALA A 176 5.06 -4.12 10.29
C ALA A 176 4.55 -3.76 8.89
N VAL A 177 3.22 -3.66 8.74
CA VAL A 177 2.58 -3.28 7.47
C VAL A 177 3.02 -1.88 7.04
N TRP A 178 3.13 -0.95 7.98
CA TRP A 178 3.54 0.43 7.70
C TRP A 178 4.99 0.51 7.19
N ILE A 179 5.93 -0.21 7.83
CA ILE A 179 7.33 -0.29 7.40
C ILE A 179 7.45 -0.90 5.99
N VAL A 180 6.76 -2.02 5.75
CA VAL A 180 6.73 -2.68 4.44
C VAL A 180 6.17 -1.74 3.37
N MET A 181 5.11 -0.99 3.69
CA MET A 181 4.50 -0.02 2.79
C MET A 181 5.46 1.11 2.42
N LEU A 182 6.18 1.66 3.40
CA LEU A 182 7.22 2.68 3.17
C LEU A 182 8.34 2.14 2.29
N TRP A 183 8.84 0.94 2.58
CA TRP A 183 9.85 0.28 1.77
C TRP A 183 9.37 0.12 0.32
N ASN A 184 8.16 -0.40 0.14
CA ASN A 184 7.56 -0.63 -1.17
C ASN A 184 7.39 0.70 -1.95
N PHE A 185 6.96 1.76 -1.27
CA PHE A 185 6.88 3.11 -1.85
C PHE A 185 8.24 3.60 -2.33
N PHE A 186 9.27 3.57 -1.48
CA PHE A 186 10.59 4.11 -1.83
C PHE A 186 11.27 3.31 -2.93
N VAL A 187 11.16 1.99 -2.92
CA VAL A 187 11.71 1.16 -4.00
C VAL A 187 11.01 1.48 -5.32
N ASN A 188 9.69 1.55 -5.37
CA ASN A 188 9.00 1.94 -6.59
C ASN A 188 9.35 3.38 -7.03
N ARG A 189 9.44 4.31 -6.08
CA ARG A 189 9.77 5.72 -6.34
C ARG A 189 11.16 5.89 -6.98
N TYR A 190 12.17 5.18 -6.47
CA TYR A 190 13.56 5.34 -6.89
C TYR A 190 14.01 4.34 -7.96
N TRP A 191 13.32 3.21 -8.11
CA TRP A 191 13.67 2.20 -9.11
C TRP A 191 12.68 2.17 -10.27
N THR A 192 11.39 1.95 -10.00
CA THR A 192 10.35 1.79 -11.04
C THR A 192 9.98 3.09 -11.73
N TYR A 193 9.94 4.19 -10.97
CA TYR A 193 9.55 5.54 -11.42
C TYR A 193 10.71 6.54 -11.29
N ASN A 194 11.93 6.07 -11.54
CA ASN A 194 13.16 6.84 -11.38
C ASN A 194 13.28 8.04 -12.34
N ASP A 195 12.47 8.06 -13.38
CA ASP A 195 12.38 9.07 -14.43
C ASP A 195 11.48 10.25 -14.06
N VAL A 196 10.81 10.17 -12.91
CA VAL A 196 9.89 11.21 -12.45
C VAL A 196 10.61 12.16 -11.49
N GLU A 197 10.82 13.41 -11.94
CA GLU A 197 11.21 14.56 -11.11
C GLU A 197 10.10 14.92 -10.14
#